data_AF-A0A8T4GZ42-F1
#
_entry.id   AF-A0A8T4GZ42-F1
#
_cell.length_a   1.000
_cell.length_b   1.000
_cell.length_c   1.000
_cell.angle_alpha   90.00
_cell.angle_beta   90.00
_cell.angle_gamma   90.00
#
_symmetry.space_group_name_H-M   'P 1'
#
loop_
_entity.id
_entity.type
_entity.pdbx_description
1 polymer ?
#
loop_
_entity_poly.entity_id
_entity_poly.type
_entity_poly.pdbx_seq_one_letter_code
_entity_poly.pdbx_strand_id
1 'polypeptide(L)'
;MPEFDADAVDPTLRLLYQSGVGISPSGIAANLQHRMNDPPSRTAVLNAVRELSEGRYIRSISDVESCYIITDHGRDYVETEIDDEAMGFVD
;
A
#
# COMPACT_ATOMS: atom_id res chain seq x y z
N MET A 1 -5.36 -14.55 17.52
CA MET A 1 -5.15 -14.26 16.09
C MET A 1 -3.95 -13.34 16.01
N PRO A 2 -3.01 -13.51 15.07
CA PRO A 2 -2.00 -12.48 14.89
C PRO A 2 -2.73 -11.21 14.44
N GLU A 3 -2.63 -10.17 15.25
CA GLU A 3 -2.94 -8.80 14.86
C GLU A 3 -1.97 -8.42 13.75
N PHE A 4 -2.38 -8.63 12.50
CA PHE A 4 -1.64 -8.12 11.37
C PHE A 4 -1.76 -6.59 11.42
N ASP A 5 -0.63 -5.89 11.42
CA ASP A 5 -0.57 -4.43 11.35
C ASP A 5 -1.35 -3.94 10.12
N ALA A 6 -2.59 -3.49 10.36
CA ALA A 6 -3.34 -2.67 9.41
C ALA A 6 -2.51 -1.44 9.00
N ASP A 7 -1.59 -1.01 9.87
CA ASP A 7 -0.63 0.09 9.68
C ASP A 7 0.21 -0.01 8.40
N ALA A 8 0.36 -1.18 7.79
CA ALA A 8 1.12 -1.30 6.53
C ALA A 8 0.26 -1.19 5.25
N VAL A 9 -1.06 -1.37 5.34
CA VAL A 9 -1.97 -1.43 4.18
C VAL A 9 -2.07 -0.06 3.51
N ASP A 10 -2.49 0.97 4.25
CA ASP A 10 -2.69 2.29 3.69
C ASP A 10 -1.39 2.96 3.22
N PRO A 11 -0.27 2.90 3.97
CA PRO A 11 0.99 3.43 3.47
C PRO A 11 1.49 2.72 2.21
N THR A 12 1.26 1.41 2.10
CA THR A 12 1.60 0.66 0.88
C THR A 12 0.77 1.12 -0.30
N LEU A 13 -0.55 1.24 -0.12
CA LEU A 13 -1.45 1.66 -1.19
C LEU A 13 -1.23 3.13 -1.61
N ARG A 14 -1.06 4.04 -0.63
CA ARG A 14 -0.68 5.45 -0.87
C ARG A 14 0.64 5.56 -1.63
N LEU A 15 1.66 4.78 -1.27
CA LEU A 15 2.94 4.78 -1.98
C LEU A 15 2.76 4.38 -3.45
N LEU A 16 2.01 3.32 -3.72
CA LEU A 16 1.76 2.85 -5.09
C LEU A 16 0.96 3.87 -5.89
N TYR A 17 -0.07 4.48 -5.28
CA TYR A 17 -0.85 5.58 -5.85
C TYR A 17 0.06 6.76 -6.27
N GLN A 18 0.86 7.27 -5.32
CA GLN A 18 1.75 8.42 -5.53
C GLN A 18 2.88 8.13 -6.53
N SER A 19 3.38 6.89 -6.57
CA SER A 19 4.50 6.53 -7.44
C SER A 19 4.11 6.41 -8.92
N GLY A 20 2.87 6.02 -9.20
CA GLY A 20 2.38 5.77 -10.56
C GLY A 20 3.11 4.63 -11.32
N VAL A 21 3.98 3.87 -10.65
CA VAL A 21 4.79 2.80 -11.26
C VAL A 21 4.69 1.50 -10.45
N GLY A 22 5.07 0.38 -11.05
CA GLY A 22 5.12 -0.90 -10.35
C GLY A 22 6.32 -0.97 -9.40
N ILE A 23 6.09 -1.37 -8.15
CA ILE A 23 7.14 -1.50 -7.13
C ILE A 23 7.13 -2.92 -6.54
N SER A 24 8.31 -3.51 -6.37
CA SER A 24 8.45 -4.81 -5.70
C SER A 24 8.22 -4.68 -4.18
N PRO A 25 7.86 -5.76 -3.47
CA PRO A 25 7.67 -5.70 -2.02
C PRO A 25 8.90 -5.18 -1.25
N SER A 26 10.11 -5.53 -1.70
CA SER A 26 11.34 -5.00 -1.11
C SER A 26 11.51 -3.50 -1.38
N GLY A 27 11.11 -3.03 -2.57
CA GLY A 27 11.10 -1.60 -2.91
C GLY A 27 10.07 -0.80 -2.11
N ILE A 28 8.89 -1.38 -1.84
CA ILE A 28 7.87 -0.79 -0.96
C ILE A 28 8.44 -0.63 0.44
N ALA A 29 8.98 -1.71 1.03
CA ALA A 29 9.56 -1.67 2.37
C ALA A 29 10.68 -0.61 2.49
N ALA A 30 11.58 -0.53 1.50
CA ALA A 30 12.65 0.48 1.49
C ALA A 30 12.11 1.92 1.40
N ASN A 31 11.07 2.16 0.59
CA ASN A 31 10.44 3.48 0.50
C ASN A 31 9.76 3.87 1.81
N LEU A 32 9.03 2.97 2.45
CA LEU A 32 8.37 3.24 3.73
C LEU A 32 9.40 3.49 4.84
N GLN A 33 10.47 2.70 4.88
CA GLN A 33 11.60 2.91 5.80
C GLN A 33 12.24 4.30 5.66
N HIS A 34 12.27 4.85 4.45
CA HIS A 34 12.84 6.18 4.21
C HIS A 34 11.88 7.32 4.54
N ARG A 35 10.55 7.10 4.43
CA ARG A 35 9.53 8.15 4.51
C ARG A 35 8.85 8.25 5.87
N MET A 36 8.89 7.21 6.69
CA MET A 36 8.14 7.13 7.95
C MET A 36 9.09 7.17 9.15
N ASN A 37 8.66 7.84 10.21
CA ASN A 37 9.38 7.86 11.50
C ASN A 37 9.33 6.49 12.19
N ASP A 38 8.23 5.75 12.01
CA ASP A 38 8.04 4.39 12.50
C ASP A 38 7.56 3.51 11.33
N PRO A 39 8.48 2.91 10.55
CA PRO A 39 8.11 2.17 9.35
C PRO A 39 7.64 0.75 9.66
N PRO A 40 6.68 0.21 8.90
CA PRO A 40 6.22 -1.16 9.07
C PRO A 40 7.34 -2.16 8.79
N SER A 41 7.28 -3.30 9.48
CA SER A 41 8.22 -4.40 9.23
C SER A 41 8.08 -4.95 7.80
N ARG A 42 9.13 -5.58 7.27
CA ARG A 42 9.08 -6.23 5.96
C ARG A 42 7.99 -7.30 5.86
N THR A 43 7.72 -8.01 6.97
CA THR A 43 6.65 -9.01 7.04
C THR A 43 5.27 -8.35 6.96
N ALA A 44 5.08 -7.21 7.64
CA ALA A 44 3.84 -6.44 7.56
C ALA A 44 3.59 -5.94 6.13
N VAL A 45 4.62 -5.43 5.44
CA VAL A 45 4.52 -5.04 4.02
C VAL A 45 4.13 -6.21 3.12
N LEU A 46 4.70 -7.40 3.31
CA LEU A 46 4.34 -8.58 2.52
C LEU A 46 2.88 -9.01 2.75
N ASN A 47 2.40 -8.93 3.99
CA ASN A 47 1.00 -9.22 4.30
C ASN A 47 0.06 -8.18 3.69
N ALA A 48 0.40 -6.89 3.79
CA ALA A 48 -0.35 -5.81 3.16
C ALA A 48 -0.45 -5.97 1.65
N VAL A 49 0.66 -6.31 0.97
CA VAL A 49 0.66 -6.60 -0.47
C VAL A 49 -0.27 -7.77 -0.80
N ARG A 50 -0.25 -8.84 0.00
CA ARG A 50 -1.16 -9.98 -0.20
C ARG A 50 -2.62 -9.54 -0.06
N GLU A 51 -2.95 -8.83 1.01
CA GLU A 51 -4.30 -8.36 1.30
C GLU A 51 -4.83 -7.41 0.22
N LEU A 52 -4.03 -6.42 -0.17
CA LEU A 52 -4.38 -5.48 -1.25
C LEU A 52 -4.57 -6.19 -2.60
N SER A 53 -3.77 -7.25 -2.86
CA SER A 53 -3.91 -8.05 -4.07
C SER A 53 -5.17 -8.91 -4.03
N GLU A 54 -5.51 -9.51 -2.89
CA GLU A 54 -6.75 -10.29 -2.68
C GLU A 54 -7.98 -9.38 -2.81
N GLY A 55 -7.91 -8.14 -2.30
CA GLY A 55 -8.92 -7.10 -2.46
C GLY A 55 -8.98 -6.44 -3.85
N ARG A 56 -8.05 -6.77 -4.76
CA ARG A 56 -7.94 -6.20 -6.12
C ARG A 56 -7.66 -4.69 -6.17
N TYR A 57 -7.12 -4.12 -5.10
CA TYR A 57 -6.63 -2.73 -5.08
C TYR A 57 -5.29 -2.58 -5.80
N ILE A 58 -4.51 -3.66 -5.89
CA ILE A 58 -3.26 -3.73 -6.63
C ILE A 58 -3.25 -4.98 -7.52
N ARG A 59 -2.37 -4.99 -8.52
CA ARG A 59 -2.12 -6.17 -9.37
C ARG A 59 -0.65 -6.34 -9.66
N SER A 60 -0.22 -7.60 -9.84
CA SER A 60 1.15 -7.90 -10.32
C SER A 60 1.30 -7.51 -11.80
N ILE A 61 2.48 -7.02 -12.18
CA ILE A 61 2.85 -6.69 -13.57
C ILE A 61 4.03 -7.53 -14.11
N SER A 62 4.62 -8.42 -13.31
CA SER A 62 5.71 -9.30 -13.75
C SER A 62 5.76 -10.58 -12.92
N ASP A 63 5.98 -11.74 -13.56
CA ASP A 63 6.10 -13.02 -12.86
C ASP A 63 7.46 -13.22 -12.17
N VAL A 64 8.49 -12.46 -12.57
CA VAL A 64 9.89 -12.71 -12.16
C VAL A 64 10.28 -11.94 -10.90
N GLU A 65 9.70 -10.76 -10.66
CA GLU A 65 9.99 -9.93 -9.48
C GLU A 65 8.73 -9.44 -8.74
N SER A 66 7.55 -9.92 -9.16
CA SER A 66 6.23 -9.55 -8.62
C SER A 66 6.15 -8.08 -8.23
N CYS A 67 6.41 -7.18 -9.19
CA CYS A 67 6.12 -5.76 -9.00
C CYS A 67 4.61 -5.56 -8.99
N TYR A 68 4.14 -4.71 -8.07
CA TYR A 68 2.72 -4.41 -7.92
C TYR A 68 2.44 -2.98 -8.35
N ILE A 69 1.36 -2.78 -9.10
CA ILE A 69 0.82 -1.47 -9.46
C ILE A 69 -0.60 -1.34 -8.92
N ILE A 70 -0.99 -0.13 -8.57
CA ILE A 70 -2.37 0.18 -8.18
C ILE A 70 -3.34 -0.05 -9.36
N THR A 71 -4.52 -0.59 -9.07
CA THR A 71 -5.63 -0.72 -10.02
C THR A 71 -6.50 0.53 -10.02
N ASP A 72 -7.44 0.65 -10.95
CA ASP A 72 -8.43 1.73 -10.91
C ASP A 72 -9.27 1.66 -9.62
N HIS A 73 -9.68 0.45 -9.20
CA HIS A 73 -10.35 0.24 -7.91
C HIS A 73 -9.52 0.70 -6.71
N GLY A 74 -8.20 0.47 -6.74
CA GLY A 74 -7.27 0.99 -5.74
C GLY A 74 -7.18 2.51 -5.72
N ARG A 75 -7.18 3.14 -6.90
CA ARG A 75 -7.16 4.62 -7.01
C ARG A 75 -8.43 5.21 -6.42
N ASP A 76 -9.58 4.68 -6.81
CA ASP A 76 -10.89 5.14 -6.30
C ASP A 76 -10.91 5.07 -4.77
N TYR A 77 -10.46 3.96 -4.17
CA TYR A 77 -10.40 3.81 -2.71
C TYR A 77 -9.47 4.85 -2.05
N VAL A 78 -8.31 5.13 -2.63
CA VAL A 78 -7.39 6.14 -2.07
C VAL A 78 -8.03 7.54 -2.11
N GLU A 79 -8.66 7.88 -3.23
CA GLU A 79 -9.26 9.20 -3.45
C GLU A 79 -10.51 9.43 -2.58
N THR A 80 -11.27 8.39 -2.21
CA THR A 80 -12.50 8.54 -1.41
C THR A 80 -12.35 8.22 0.07
N GLU A 81 -11.56 7.21 0.44
CA GLU A 81 -11.53 6.74 1.84
C GLU A 81 -10.27 7.22 2.56
N ILE A 82 -9.14 7.23 1.86
CA ILE A 82 -7.84 7.51 2.47
C ILE A 82 -7.50 9.00 2.48
N ASP A 83 -7.89 9.75 1.44
CA ASP A 83 -7.70 11.20 1.40
C ASP A 83 -8.77 11.93 2.24
N ASP A 84 -9.98 11.37 2.38
CA ASP A 84 -11.01 11.89 3.29
C ASP A 84 -10.60 11.72 4.77
N GLU A 85 -9.89 10.66 5.14
CA GLU A 85 -9.30 10.54 6.49
C GLU A 85 -8.19 11.57 6.77
N ALA A 86 -7.53 12.11 5.73
CA ALA A 86 -6.56 13.20 5.87
C ALA A 86 -7.25 14.58 5.89
N MET A 87 -8.41 14.71 5.22
CA MET A 87 -9.32 15.85 5.27
C MET A 87 -10.36 15.63 6.38
N GLY A 88 -9.91 15.61 7.64
CA GLY A 88 -10.84 15.67 8.76
C GLY A 88 -11.78 16.87 8.60
N PHE A 89 -13.01 16.62 8.16
CA PHE A 89 -14.06 17.63 8.11
C PHE A 89 -14.27 18.10 9.54
N VAL A 90 -13.83 19.33 9.78
CA VAL A 90 -14.16 20.12 10.96
C VAL A 90 -15.66 20.35 10.89
N ASP A 91 -16.40 19.79 11.85
CA ASP A 91 -17.73 20.28 12.22
C ASP A 91 -17.56 21.39 13.29
#